data_AF-A0A5M5BUV1-F1
#
_entry.id   AF-A0A5M5BUV1-F1
#
_cell.length_a   1.000
_cell.length_b   1.000
_cell.length_c   1.000
_cell.angle_alpha   90.00
_cell.angle_beta   90.00
_cell.angle_gamma   90.00
#
_symmetry.space_group_name_H-M   'P 1'
#
loop_
_entity.id
_entity.type
_entity.pdbx_description
1 polymer ?
#
loop_
_entity_poly.entity_id
_entity_poly.type
_entity_poly.pdbx_seq_one_letter_code
_entity_poly.pdbx_strand_id
1 'polypeptide(L)'
;MKRLFIFWVILLPALTQHVHAQYYSVNYDARTVAAMAAAFGTEAVAESYYREQVDDILKHYTAAEVAAAGIFSSKFLEHKALSDHGIWCSSTENYYYRRIYHMVAEKIMPKIWVVAKLMLRSPQTAIHWGSYLMKVCDDTKSLCMQFESVVTNSTLSFSDIAFLEIDRDIATLLNLAELGGTDWQR
;
A
#
# COMPACT_ATOMS: atom_id res chain seq x y z
N MET A 1 -19.34 -29.34 81.56
CA MET A 1 -18.63 -28.65 80.46
C MET A 1 -19.50 -27.59 79.73
N LYS A 2 -20.72 -27.89 79.24
CA LYS A 2 -21.53 -26.90 78.48
C LYS A 2 -22.00 -25.65 79.26
N ARG A 3 -22.25 -25.73 80.57
CA ARG A 3 -22.71 -24.59 81.39
C ARG A 3 -21.61 -23.57 81.75
N LEU A 4 -20.36 -24.02 81.84
CA LEU A 4 -19.20 -23.14 82.04
C LEU A 4 -18.87 -22.35 80.76
N PHE A 5 -19.07 -22.98 79.60
CA PHE A 5 -18.84 -22.34 78.31
C PHE A 5 -19.78 -21.14 78.08
N ILE A 6 -21.04 -21.25 78.51
CA ILE A 6 -22.02 -20.16 78.39
C ILE A 6 -21.65 -18.98 79.29
N PHE A 7 -21.14 -19.25 80.50
CA PHE A 7 -20.65 -18.20 81.41
C PHE A 7 -19.45 -17.44 80.83
N TRP A 8 -18.50 -18.15 80.24
CA TRP A 8 -17.36 -17.53 79.56
C TRP A 8 -17.78 -16.70 78.35
N VAL A 9 -18.71 -17.19 77.53
CA VAL A 9 -19.20 -16.48 76.33
C VAL A 9 -19.94 -15.18 76.68
N ILE A 10 -20.61 -15.10 77.84
CA ILE A 10 -21.31 -13.88 78.29
C ILE A 10 -20.37 -12.90 79.00
N LEU A 11 -19.34 -13.40 79.70
CA LEU A 11 -18.43 -12.56 80.48
C LEU A 11 -17.31 -11.91 79.63
N LEU A 12 -16.92 -12.56 78.52
CA LEU A 12 -15.92 -12.05 77.58
C LEU A 12 -16.28 -10.72 76.91
N PRO A 13 -17.50 -10.48 76.38
CA PRO A 13 -17.84 -9.19 75.76
C PRO A 13 -18.09 -8.06 76.77
N ALA A 14 -18.32 -8.39 78.05
CA ALA A 14 -18.51 -7.39 79.11
C ALA A 14 -17.19 -6.78 79.59
N LEU A 15 -16.05 -7.47 79.39
CA LEU A 15 -14.72 -7.00 79.80
C LEU A 15 -13.97 -6.21 78.71
N THR A 16 -14.47 -6.23 77.47
CA THR A 16 -13.83 -5.56 76.31
C THR A 16 -14.47 -4.22 75.96
N GLN A 17 -15.10 -3.55 76.92
CA GLN A 17 -15.52 -2.17 76.73
C GLN A 17 -14.31 -1.25 76.98
N HIS A 18 -14.05 -0.39 75.99
CA HIS A 18 -13.01 0.65 75.94
C HIS A 18 -11.64 0.27 75.34
N VAL A 19 -11.62 -0.19 74.09
CA VAL A 19 -10.57 0.28 73.17
C VAL A 19 -11.08 1.57 72.57
N HIS A 20 -10.76 2.70 73.20
CA HIS A 20 -10.92 3.99 72.55
C HIS A 20 -9.99 4.01 71.34
N ALA A 21 -10.57 3.96 70.15
CA ALA A 21 -9.87 4.33 68.94
C ALA A 21 -9.34 5.75 69.17
N GLN A 22 -8.04 5.85 69.47
CA GLN A 22 -7.34 7.11 69.56
C GLN A 22 -7.18 7.58 68.11
N TYR A 23 -8.24 8.19 67.58
CA TYR A 23 -8.23 8.81 66.26
C TYR A 23 -7.19 9.92 66.30
N TYR A 24 -6.00 9.62 65.79
CA TYR A 24 -5.08 10.68 65.38
C TYR A 24 -5.78 11.37 64.22
N SER A 25 -6.38 12.53 64.46
CA SER A 25 -6.87 13.39 63.40
C SER A 25 -5.65 13.87 62.64
N VAL A 26 -5.25 13.13 61.61
CA VAL A 26 -4.42 13.68 60.56
C VAL A 26 -5.23 14.85 60.02
N ASN A 27 -4.75 16.08 60.24
CA ASN A 27 -5.38 17.27 59.71
C ASN A 27 -5.20 17.24 58.20
N TYR A 28 -6.11 16.56 57.52
CA TYR A 28 -6.21 16.62 56.08
C TYR A 28 -6.64 18.03 55.72
N ASP A 29 -5.69 18.88 55.36
CA ASP A 29 -6.01 20.19 54.82
C ASP A 29 -6.87 19.94 53.58
N ALA A 30 -8.15 20.34 53.65
CA ALA A 30 -9.14 20.09 52.62
C ALA A 30 -8.66 20.58 51.24
N ARG A 31 -7.80 21.60 51.22
CA ARG A 31 -7.17 22.12 50.00
C ARG A 31 -6.15 21.13 49.42
N THR A 32 -5.33 20.48 50.24
CA THR A 32 -4.36 19.48 49.78
C THR A 32 -5.02 18.19 49.30
N VAL A 33 -6.06 17.72 49.99
CA VAL A 33 -6.82 16.54 49.53
C VAL A 33 -7.59 16.84 48.26
N ALA A 34 -8.20 18.03 48.14
CA ALA A 34 -8.85 18.45 46.91
C ALA A 34 -7.86 18.57 45.75
N ALA A 35 -6.66 19.12 45.99
CA ALA A 35 -5.60 19.20 44.99
C ALA A 35 -5.09 17.82 44.56
N MET A 36 -4.90 16.88 45.50
CA MET A 36 -4.51 15.51 45.18
C MET A 36 -5.62 14.76 44.43
N ALA A 37 -6.87 14.86 44.85
CA ALA A 37 -7.99 14.23 44.15
C ALA A 37 -8.16 14.79 42.73
N ALA A 38 -7.95 16.10 42.56
CA ALA A 38 -7.94 16.73 41.24
C ALA A 38 -6.77 16.21 40.39
N ALA A 39 -5.55 16.15 40.94
CA ALA A 39 -4.37 15.63 40.24
C ALA A 39 -4.56 14.16 39.82
N PHE A 40 -5.00 13.29 40.73
CA PHE A 40 -5.31 11.88 40.42
C PHE A 40 -6.42 11.75 39.37
N GLY A 41 -7.47 12.58 39.46
CA GLY A 41 -8.52 12.62 38.44
C GLY A 41 -7.99 13.01 37.07
N THR A 42 -7.08 14.00 37.00
CA THR A 42 -6.46 14.41 35.74
C THR A 42 -5.49 13.37 35.19
N GLU A 43 -4.74 12.67 36.05
CA GLU A 43 -3.81 11.59 35.66
C GLU A 43 -4.56 10.38 35.12
N ALA A 44 -5.64 9.96 35.78
CA ALA A 44 -6.48 8.84 35.32
C ALA A 44 -7.11 9.12 33.95
N VAL A 45 -7.54 10.37 33.72
CA VAL A 45 -8.03 10.82 32.42
C VAL A 45 -6.90 10.80 31.38
N ALA A 46 -5.71 11.32 31.69
CA ALA A 46 -4.57 11.26 30.78
C ALA A 46 -4.17 9.81 30.42
N GLU A 47 -4.16 8.90 31.39
CA GLU A 47 -3.84 7.49 31.17
C GLU A 47 -4.87 6.81 30.24
N SER A 48 -6.16 7.18 30.35
CA SER A 48 -7.19 6.69 29.43
C SER A 48 -6.98 7.18 27.99
N TYR A 49 -6.57 8.44 27.80
CA TYR A 49 -6.21 8.98 26.48
C TYR A 49 -4.98 8.28 25.87
N TYR A 50 -3.99 7.92 26.68
CA TYR A 50 -2.83 7.17 26.19
C TYR A 50 -3.20 5.72 25.83
N ARG A 51 -4.09 5.08 26.59
CA ARG A 51 -4.59 3.73 26.23
C ARG A 51 -5.35 3.72 24.91
N GLU A 52 -6.20 4.71 24.67
CA GLU A 52 -6.96 4.82 23.42
C GLU A 52 -6.03 4.99 22.21
N GLN A 53 -4.99 5.84 22.32
CA GLN A 53 -3.99 6.00 21.26
C GLN A 53 -3.20 4.70 20.99
N VAL A 54 -2.84 3.96 22.04
CA VAL A 54 -2.13 2.67 21.87
C VAL A 54 -3.03 1.63 21.19
N ASP A 55 -4.33 1.60 21.52
CA ASP A 55 -5.30 0.71 20.86
C ASP A 55 -5.51 1.08 19.38
N ASP A 56 -5.57 2.37 19.07
CA ASP A 56 -5.66 2.86 17.69
C ASP A 56 -4.42 2.50 16.86
N ILE A 57 -3.23 2.65 17.45
CA ILE A 57 -1.97 2.21 16.86
C ILE A 57 -2.00 0.70 16.57
N LEU A 58 -2.47 -0.11 17.53
CA LEU A 58 -2.58 -1.57 17.36
C LEU A 58 -3.56 -1.95 16.23
N LYS A 59 -4.70 -1.26 16.13
CA LYS A 59 -5.67 -1.45 15.05
C LYS A 59 -5.05 -1.13 13.68
N HIS A 60 -4.26 -0.07 13.58
CA HIS A 60 -3.57 0.26 12.33
C HIS A 60 -2.52 -0.78 11.94
N TYR A 61 -1.74 -1.32 12.89
CA TYR A 61 -0.78 -2.39 12.59
C TYR A 61 -1.46 -3.69 12.14
N THR A 62 -2.54 -4.10 12.81
CA THR A 62 -3.29 -5.31 12.41
C THR A 62 -3.94 -5.13 11.03
N ALA A 63 -4.50 -3.96 10.73
CA ALA A 63 -5.00 -3.65 9.39
C ALA A 63 -3.89 -3.66 8.33
N ALA A 64 -2.70 -3.13 8.65
CA ALA A 64 -1.54 -3.17 7.77
C ALA A 64 -1.04 -4.59 7.52
N GLU A 65 -1.04 -5.45 8.54
CA GLU A 65 -0.68 -6.87 8.42
C GLU A 65 -1.65 -7.63 7.52
N VAL A 66 -2.96 -7.43 7.72
CA VAL A 66 -4.00 -8.03 6.87
C VAL A 66 -3.90 -7.52 5.43
N ALA A 67 -3.65 -6.22 5.24
CA ALA A 67 -3.44 -5.64 3.91
C ALA A 67 -2.19 -6.23 3.24
N ALA A 68 -1.08 -6.37 3.96
CA ALA A 68 0.14 -6.98 3.44
C ALA A 68 -0.07 -8.45 3.07
N ALA A 69 -0.77 -9.22 3.90
CA ALA A 69 -1.13 -10.61 3.60
C ALA A 69 -2.08 -10.73 2.39
N GLY A 70 -3.01 -9.79 2.23
CA GLY A 70 -3.90 -9.68 1.07
C GLY A 70 -3.14 -9.35 -0.23
N ILE A 71 -2.22 -8.38 -0.18
CA ILE A 71 -1.36 -8.03 -1.32
C ILE A 71 -0.44 -9.20 -1.68
N PHE A 72 0.17 -9.85 -0.69
CA PHE A 72 1.03 -11.00 -0.92
C PHE A 72 0.27 -12.17 -1.54
N SER A 73 -0.89 -12.54 -0.97
CA SER A 73 -1.70 -13.64 -1.48
C SER A 73 -2.22 -13.36 -2.90
N SER A 74 -2.68 -12.15 -3.19
CA SER A 74 -3.10 -11.77 -4.55
C SER A 74 -1.95 -11.86 -5.55
N LYS A 75 -0.75 -11.36 -5.20
CA LYS A 75 0.44 -11.46 -6.06
C LYS A 75 0.97 -12.87 -6.21
N PHE A 76 0.90 -13.67 -5.15
CA PHE A 76 1.28 -15.08 -5.21
C PHE A 76 0.33 -15.89 -6.10
N LEU A 77 -0.98 -15.68 -5.97
CA LEU A 77 -1.98 -16.34 -6.82
C LEU A 77 -1.88 -15.91 -8.27
N GLU A 78 -1.63 -14.62 -8.54
CA GLU A 78 -1.36 -14.11 -9.89
C GLU A 78 -0.13 -14.79 -10.50
N HIS A 79 0.98 -14.83 -9.76
CA HIS A 79 2.20 -15.48 -10.22
C HIS A 79 2.03 -16.99 -10.44
N LYS A 80 1.32 -17.66 -9.53
CA LYS A 80 1.02 -19.09 -9.64
C LYS A 80 0.13 -19.38 -10.85
N ALA A 81 -0.93 -18.60 -11.06
CA ALA A 81 -1.82 -18.75 -12.22
C ALA A 81 -1.05 -18.58 -13.55
N LEU A 82 -0.18 -17.57 -13.64
CA LEU A 82 0.64 -17.33 -14.83
C LEU A 82 1.70 -18.43 -15.06
N SER A 83 2.25 -18.99 -13.98
CA SER A 83 3.21 -20.11 -14.05
C SER A 83 2.53 -21.43 -14.41
N ASP A 84 1.39 -21.75 -13.78
CA ASP A 84 0.60 -22.96 -14.05
C ASP A 84 0.01 -22.97 -15.47
N HIS A 85 -0.34 -21.80 -16.02
CA HIS A 85 -0.76 -21.63 -17.42
C HIS A 85 0.41 -21.71 -18.43
N GLY A 86 1.64 -21.94 -17.98
CA GLY A 86 2.80 -22.15 -18.87
C GLY A 86 3.41 -20.87 -19.43
N ILE A 87 2.83 -19.69 -19.14
CA ILE A 87 3.25 -18.40 -19.72
C ILE A 87 4.69 -18.04 -19.30
N TRP A 88 5.13 -18.51 -18.12
CA TRP A 88 6.43 -18.16 -17.52
C TRP A 88 7.42 -19.34 -17.50
N CYS A 89 7.09 -20.46 -18.16
CA CYS A 89 7.91 -21.68 -18.13
C CYS A 89 9.19 -21.57 -18.96
N SER A 90 9.27 -20.62 -19.91
CA SER A 90 10.45 -20.37 -20.72
C SER A 90 11.10 -19.03 -20.38
N SER A 91 12.38 -19.07 -20.01
CA SER A 91 13.18 -17.87 -19.68
C SER A 91 13.26 -16.89 -20.86
N THR A 92 13.28 -17.41 -22.09
CA THR A 92 13.30 -16.59 -23.31
C THR A 92 11.94 -15.94 -23.57
N GLU A 93 10.84 -16.67 -23.40
CA GLU A 93 9.48 -16.13 -23.53
C GLU A 93 9.21 -15.00 -22.53
N ASN A 94 9.58 -15.23 -21.27
CA ASN A 94 9.44 -14.24 -20.20
C ASN A 94 10.27 -12.97 -20.46
N TYR A 95 11.47 -13.10 -21.05
CA TYR A 95 12.30 -11.94 -21.42
C TYR A 95 11.57 -11.00 -22.39
N TYR A 96 11.03 -11.56 -23.48
CA TYR A 96 10.32 -10.77 -24.47
C TYR A 96 8.99 -10.23 -23.93
N TYR A 97 8.23 -11.03 -23.17
CA TYR A 97 6.98 -10.58 -22.55
C TYR A 97 7.21 -9.36 -21.64
N ARG A 98 8.19 -9.45 -20.72
CA ARG A 98 8.53 -8.32 -19.82
C ARG A 98 8.95 -7.08 -20.58
N ARG A 99 9.72 -7.23 -21.66
CA ARG A 99 10.19 -6.11 -22.46
C ARG A 99 9.07 -5.45 -23.25
N ILE A 100 8.19 -6.22 -23.88
CA ILE A 100 7.01 -5.71 -24.59
C ILE A 100 6.06 -5.02 -23.60
N TYR A 101 5.79 -5.66 -22.45
CA TYR A 101 4.95 -5.09 -21.40
C TYR A 101 5.49 -3.74 -20.92
N HIS A 102 6.78 -3.65 -20.60
CA HIS A 102 7.40 -2.40 -20.15
C HIS A 102 7.38 -1.32 -21.25
N MET A 103 7.56 -1.67 -22.53
CA MET A 103 7.44 -0.72 -23.63
C MET A 103 6.01 -0.15 -23.71
N VAL A 104 5.00 -1.00 -23.62
CA VAL A 104 3.59 -0.58 -23.72
C VAL A 104 3.13 0.19 -22.48
N ALA A 105 3.31 -0.40 -21.30
CA ALA A 105 2.76 0.12 -20.04
C ALA A 105 3.49 1.37 -19.55
N GLU A 106 4.83 1.44 -19.69
CA GLU A 106 5.61 2.54 -19.13
C GLU A 106 5.96 3.61 -20.15
N LYS A 107 6.02 3.29 -21.45
CA LYS A 107 6.38 4.26 -22.49
C LYS A 107 5.18 4.68 -23.33
N ILE A 108 4.49 3.74 -23.97
CA ILE A 108 3.42 4.07 -24.94
C ILE A 108 2.19 4.65 -24.25
N MET A 109 1.56 3.89 -23.33
CA MET A 109 0.30 4.30 -22.70
C MET A 109 0.38 5.68 -22.01
N PRO A 110 1.41 5.97 -21.19
CA PRO A 110 1.51 7.27 -20.53
C PRO A 110 1.74 8.40 -21.54
N LYS A 111 2.54 8.14 -22.58
CA LYS A 111 2.85 9.16 -23.61
C LYS A 111 1.65 9.49 -24.46
N ILE A 112 0.81 8.52 -24.83
CA ILE A 112 -0.44 8.75 -25.55
C ILE A 112 -1.32 9.75 -24.78
N TRP A 113 -1.49 9.55 -23.48
CA TRP A 113 -2.28 10.45 -22.64
C TRP A 113 -1.70 11.87 -22.59
N VAL A 114 -0.38 11.98 -22.43
CA VAL A 114 0.33 13.27 -22.42
C VAL A 114 0.17 14.00 -23.76
N VAL A 115 0.39 13.30 -24.88
CA VAL A 115 0.27 13.87 -26.23
C VAL A 115 -1.18 14.26 -26.53
N ALA A 116 -2.17 13.44 -26.16
CA ALA A 116 -3.58 13.76 -26.33
C ALA A 116 -3.97 15.04 -25.57
N LYS A 117 -3.50 15.21 -24.33
CA LYS A 117 -3.71 16.44 -23.55
C LYS A 117 -3.03 17.65 -24.19
N LEU A 118 -1.83 17.48 -24.75
CA LEU A 118 -1.12 18.53 -25.47
C LEU A 118 -1.81 18.90 -26.78
N MET A 119 -2.41 17.94 -27.51
CA MET A 119 -3.17 18.22 -28.73
C MET A 119 -4.34 19.18 -28.47
N LEU A 120 -5.00 19.09 -27.30
CA LEU A 120 -6.10 19.98 -26.93
C LEU A 120 -5.65 21.41 -26.55
N ARG A 121 -4.45 21.57 -25.96
CA ARG A 121 -3.97 22.85 -25.44
C ARG A 121 -3.00 23.58 -26.37
N SER A 122 -2.15 22.82 -27.06
CA SER A 122 -1.00 23.31 -27.81
C SER A 122 -0.56 22.25 -28.84
N PRO A 123 -1.24 22.16 -30.00
CA PRO A 123 -1.01 21.11 -30.99
C PRO A 123 0.42 21.12 -31.54
N GLN A 124 1.06 22.29 -31.66
CA GLN A 124 2.46 22.43 -32.08
C GLN A 124 3.46 21.66 -31.19
N THR A 125 3.23 21.61 -29.87
CA THR A 125 4.10 20.88 -28.94
C THR A 125 3.82 19.38 -28.98
N ALA A 126 2.58 18.98 -29.30
CA ALA A 126 2.20 17.59 -29.40
C ALA A 126 2.80 16.90 -30.64
N ILE A 127 2.92 17.61 -31.76
CA ILE A 127 3.59 17.13 -32.98
C ILE A 127 5.05 16.73 -32.72
N HIS A 128 5.79 17.52 -31.92
CA HIS A 128 7.17 17.21 -31.56
C HIS A 128 7.33 15.84 -30.88
N TRP A 129 6.35 15.46 -30.05
CA TRP A 129 6.36 14.15 -29.37
C TRP A 129 5.85 13.00 -30.24
N GLY A 130 5.28 13.29 -31.41
CA GLY A 130 4.80 12.27 -32.34
C GLY A 130 5.92 11.41 -32.92
N SER A 131 7.11 11.97 -33.20
CA SER A 131 8.28 11.21 -33.64
C SER A 131 8.75 10.18 -32.60
N TYR A 132 8.76 10.56 -31.32
CA TYR A 132 9.06 9.64 -30.23
C TYR A 132 8.03 8.52 -30.13
N LEU A 133 6.75 8.86 -30.24
CA LEU A 133 5.66 7.88 -30.14
C LEU A 133 5.69 6.89 -31.31
N MET A 134 5.99 7.38 -32.52
CA MET A 134 6.24 6.55 -33.71
C MET A 134 7.36 5.55 -33.47
N LYS A 135 8.54 6.03 -33.07
CA LYS A 135 9.70 5.16 -32.82
C LYS A 135 9.39 4.07 -31.80
N VAL A 136 8.75 4.42 -30.68
CA VAL A 136 8.45 3.43 -29.63
C VAL A 136 7.40 2.42 -30.09
N CYS A 137 6.42 2.83 -30.91
CA CYS A 137 5.48 1.91 -31.53
C CYS A 137 6.18 0.94 -32.51
N ASP A 138 7.08 1.44 -33.38
CA ASP A 138 7.84 0.62 -34.32
C ASP A 138 8.78 -0.38 -33.60
N ASP A 139 9.48 0.09 -32.55
CA ASP A 139 10.34 -0.76 -31.72
C ASP A 139 9.51 -1.87 -31.03
N THR A 140 8.29 -1.55 -30.59
CA THR A 140 7.37 -2.53 -29.98
C THR A 140 6.89 -3.54 -31.01
N LYS A 141 6.52 -3.09 -32.21
CA LYS A 141 6.12 -3.97 -33.33
C LYS A 141 7.24 -4.92 -33.71
N SER A 142 8.47 -4.41 -33.83
CA SER A 142 9.67 -5.22 -34.11
C SER A 142 9.91 -6.28 -33.03
N LEU A 143 9.75 -5.92 -31.75
CA LEU A 143 9.86 -6.87 -30.64
C LEU A 143 8.79 -7.97 -30.69
N CYS A 144 7.54 -7.63 -31.05
CA CYS A 144 6.49 -8.63 -31.23
C CYS A 144 6.83 -9.59 -32.39
N MET A 145 7.32 -9.09 -33.53
CA MET A 145 7.75 -9.95 -34.63
C MET A 145 8.93 -10.85 -34.24
N GLN A 146 9.88 -10.33 -33.46
CA GLN A 146 11.00 -11.13 -32.94
C GLN A 146 10.51 -12.21 -31.98
N PHE A 147 9.50 -11.94 -31.15
CA PHE A 147 8.90 -12.94 -30.28
C PHE A 147 8.26 -14.08 -31.07
N GLU A 148 7.47 -13.74 -32.09
CA GLU A 148 6.85 -14.72 -32.99
C GLU A 148 7.90 -15.64 -33.62
N SER A 149 8.98 -15.07 -34.15
CA SER A 149 10.04 -15.86 -34.78
C SER A 149 10.87 -16.68 -33.78
N VAL A 150 11.32 -16.08 -32.67
CA VAL A 150 12.31 -16.69 -31.76
C VAL A 150 11.65 -17.62 -30.73
N VAL A 151 10.50 -17.23 -30.18
CA VAL A 151 9.86 -17.95 -29.07
C VAL A 151 8.82 -18.92 -29.58
N THR A 152 7.97 -18.47 -30.50
CA THR A 152 6.85 -19.31 -30.97
C THR A 152 7.21 -20.16 -32.18
N ASN A 153 8.39 -19.95 -32.79
CA ASN A 153 8.80 -20.62 -34.02
C ASN A 153 7.71 -20.52 -35.10
N SER A 154 7.10 -19.33 -35.22
CA SER A 154 5.98 -19.03 -36.12
C SER A 154 4.70 -19.87 -35.93
N THR A 155 4.52 -20.50 -34.76
CA THR A 155 3.26 -21.19 -34.43
C THR A 155 2.15 -20.22 -34.03
N LEU A 156 2.51 -19.08 -33.43
CA LEU A 156 1.61 -17.98 -33.12
C LEU A 156 1.99 -16.80 -34.00
N SER A 157 1.03 -16.28 -34.78
CA SER A 157 1.27 -15.09 -35.61
C SER A 157 0.61 -13.85 -35.03
N PHE A 158 1.35 -12.75 -35.06
CA PHE A 158 0.80 -11.43 -34.74
C PHE A 158 0.25 -10.70 -35.98
N SER A 159 0.19 -11.36 -37.14
CA SER A 159 -0.40 -10.80 -38.37
C SER A 159 -1.85 -10.38 -38.20
N ASP A 160 -2.57 -11.07 -37.31
CA ASP A 160 -4.00 -10.86 -37.08
C ASP A 160 -4.27 -9.72 -36.08
N ILE A 161 -3.21 -9.20 -35.44
CA ILE A 161 -3.31 -8.05 -34.55
C ILE A 161 -3.09 -6.78 -35.38
N ALA A 162 -4.12 -5.93 -35.43
CA ALA A 162 -4.02 -4.61 -36.01
C ALA A 162 -3.12 -3.73 -35.12
N PHE A 163 -1.82 -3.68 -35.43
CA PHE A 163 -0.94 -2.67 -34.86
C PHE A 163 -1.44 -1.30 -35.33
N LEU A 164 -1.60 -0.37 -34.39
CA LEU A 164 -1.99 0.99 -34.71
C LEU A 164 -0.81 1.69 -35.39
N GLU A 165 -0.79 1.65 -36.71
CA GLU A 165 0.19 2.35 -37.54
C GLU A 165 -0.33 3.76 -37.83
N ILE A 166 0.53 4.76 -37.63
CA ILE A 166 0.21 6.11 -38.12
C ILE A 166 0.33 6.07 -39.64
N ASP A 167 -0.64 6.69 -40.31
CA ASP A 167 -0.64 6.83 -41.76
C ASP A 167 0.72 7.36 -42.26
N ARG A 168 1.26 6.76 -43.33
CA ARG A 168 2.57 7.10 -43.88
C ARG A 168 2.67 8.58 -44.23
N ASP A 169 1.58 9.18 -44.68
CA ASP A 169 1.55 10.60 -45.04
C ASP A 169 1.69 11.50 -43.80
N ILE A 170 1.17 11.05 -42.65
CA ILE A 170 1.30 11.76 -41.37
C ILE A 170 2.64 11.43 -40.71
N ALA A 171 3.17 10.23 -40.92
CA ALA A 171 4.48 9.82 -40.40
C ALA A 171 5.60 10.73 -40.92
N THR A 172 5.56 11.13 -42.19
CA THR A 172 6.55 12.08 -42.76
C THR A 172 6.49 13.47 -42.12
N LEU A 173 5.30 13.95 -41.73
CA LEU A 173 5.11 15.21 -41.01
C LEU A 173 5.58 15.13 -39.55
N LEU A 174 5.44 13.97 -38.91
CA LEU A 174 5.88 13.71 -37.54
C LEU A 174 7.39 13.46 -37.46
N ASN A 175 8.01 12.90 -38.51
CA ASN A 175 9.45 12.77 -38.67
C ASN A 175 10.10 14.12 -39.06
N LEU A 176 9.95 15.12 -38.20
CA LEU A 176 10.68 16.39 -38.27
C LEU A 176 12.21 16.21 -38.36
N ALA A 177 12.74 15.07 -37.92
CA ALA A 177 14.15 14.70 -38.04
C ALA A 177 14.58 14.35 -39.49
N GLU A 178 13.71 13.72 -40.28
CA GLU A 178 14.01 13.37 -41.68
C GLU A 178 13.93 14.59 -42.61
N LEU A 179 13.04 15.55 -42.30
CA LEU A 179 12.96 16.85 -42.99
C LEU A 179 14.26 17.69 -42.88
N GLY A 180 15.12 17.39 -41.90
CA GLY A 180 16.40 18.08 -41.66
C GLY A 180 17.64 17.24 -41.93
N GLY A 181 17.53 15.98 -42.39
CA GLY A 181 18.68 15.10 -42.64
C GLY A 181 19.60 14.87 -41.43
N THR A 182 19.06 14.92 -40.20
CA THR A 182 19.87 14.74 -38.98
C THR A 182 19.92 13.28 -38.58
N ASP A 183 21.12 12.70 -38.70
CA ASP A 183 21.43 11.35 -38.23
C ASP A 183 21.58 11.33 -36.69
N TRP A 184 20.70 10.59 -36.02
CA TRP A 184 20.69 10.45 -34.56
C TRP A 184 21.46 9.21 -34.08
N GLN A 185 22.29 8.59 -34.93
CA GLN A 185 23.25 7.57 -34.49
C GLN A 185 24.39 8.19 -33.68
N ARG A 186 24.18 8.33 -32.37
CA ARG A 186 25.27 8.35 -31.38
C ARG A 186 24.82 7.81 -30.03
#